data_AF-A0A812P7N9-F1
#
_entry.id   AF-A0A812P7N9-F1
#
_cell.length_a   1.000
_cell.length_b   1.000
_cell.length_c   1.000
_cell.angle_alpha   90.00
_cell.angle_beta   90.00
_cell.angle_gamma   90.00
#
_symmetry.space_group_name_H-M   'P 1'
#
loop_
_entity.id
_entity.type
_entity.pdbx_description
1 polymer ?
#
loop_
_entity_poly.entity_id
_entity_poly.type
_entity_poly.pdbx_seq_one_letter_code
_entity_poly.pdbx_strand_id
1 'polypeptide(L)'
;MLRHGQCCHEGERDELKELTQHGHKQAEDTARFISQLFAAGKLPSKRALLHSTSRRARETAAKLPVHVQDLEVWNADLLRETDPTNKPFRAEDVFNRLFVTPEASDSDTLVIVAHNNIILYMLMRAAGVPIERAAQAWTLFHLRHASITRVDVSSLGTKKVVSIGASAHIADTAITWKNVTGADMSAWKGGGPERHKFGGRMLVLVRQAGGQGSGAEISQQIQSVADHVKSLSGYMMSGKAVVASTSSAQSTAAALAGKFKAVPQLFPDSIAEHPEAGFLQFFQAPEEGSRDTVIIVAEDGIKSTPYAVGILQ
;
A
#
# COMPACT_ATOMS: atom_id res chain seq x y z
N MET A 1 -0.61 3.27 -8.76
CA MET A 1 -1.79 3.97 -8.23
C MET A 1 -1.38 4.83 -7.04
N LEU A 2 -1.82 6.08 -6.98
CA LEU A 2 -1.50 7.08 -5.97
C LEU A 2 -2.77 7.60 -5.34
N ARG A 3 -2.85 7.59 -4.01
CA ARG A 3 -3.88 8.36 -3.29
C ARG A 3 -3.55 9.85 -3.42
N HIS A 4 -4.54 10.72 -3.59
CA HIS A 4 -4.32 12.17 -3.51
C HIS A 4 -3.61 12.61 -2.20
N GLY A 5 -2.95 13.77 -2.22
CA GLY A 5 -2.37 14.40 -1.01
C GLY A 5 -3.46 14.84 -0.02
N GLN A 6 -3.09 15.14 1.23
CA GLN A 6 -4.06 15.62 2.23
C GLN A 6 -4.81 16.87 1.74
N CYS A 7 -6.13 16.88 1.89
CA CYS A 7 -6.96 18.00 1.47
C CYS A 7 -7.85 18.51 2.62
N CYS A 8 -8.40 19.71 2.47
CA CYS A 8 -9.44 20.22 3.36
C CYS A 8 -10.83 19.77 2.88
N HIS A 9 -11.72 19.46 3.83
CA HIS A 9 -13.12 19.07 3.60
C HIS A 9 -14.12 20.19 3.90
N GLU A 10 -13.68 21.45 4.01
CA GLU A 10 -14.64 22.56 4.03
C GLU A 10 -15.12 22.87 2.62
N GLY A 11 -16.40 22.56 2.38
CA GLY A 11 -17.07 22.70 1.10
C GLY A 11 -17.90 21.46 0.79
N GLU A 12 -19.21 21.65 0.60
CA GLU A 12 -20.14 20.54 0.30
C GLU A 12 -19.84 19.88 -1.05
N ARG A 13 -19.20 20.60 -1.98
CA ARG A 13 -18.89 20.12 -3.33
C ARG A 13 -17.45 19.65 -3.45
N ASP A 14 -17.30 18.42 -3.96
CA ASP A 14 -16.03 17.73 -4.15
C ASP A 14 -15.02 18.48 -5.06
N GLU A 15 -15.51 19.43 -5.87
CA GLU A 15 -14.72 20.33 -6.73
C GLU A 15 -13.96 21.41 -5.94
N LEU A 16 -14.41 21.75 -4.74
CA LEU A 16 -13.82 22.81 -3.93
C LEU A 16 -12.75 22.29 -2.96
N LYS A 17 -12.69 20.98 -2.75
CA LYS A 17 -11.73 20.31 -1.84
C LYS A 17 -10.32 20.36 -2.40
N GLU A 18 -9.58 21.38 -1.99
CA GLU A 18 -8.19 21.64 -2.36
C GLU A 18 -7.18 20.97 -1.41
N LEU A 19 -5.98 20.70 -1.92
CA LEU A 19 -4.88 20.21 -1.11
C LEU A 19 -4.49 21.24 -0.06
N THR A 20 -4.18 20.76 1.14
CA THR A 20 -3.50 21.59 2.14
C THR A 20 -2.07 21.88 1.67
N GLN A 21 -1.39 22.83 2.31
CA GLN A 21 0.06 23.02 2.10
C GLN A 21 0.84 21.72 2.30
N HIS A 22 0.38 20.92 3.27
CA HIS A 22 0.93 19.60 3.54
C HIS A 22 0.67 18.60 2.42
N GLY A 23 -0.56 18.56 1.90
CA GLY A 23 -0.94 17.74 0.75
C GLY A 23 -0.12 18.08 -0.49
N HIS A 24 0.17 19.36 -0.72
CA HIS A 24 1.07 19.78 -1.80
C HIS A 24 2.49 19.25 -1.61
N LYS A 25 3.03 19.29 -0.39
CA LYS A 25 4.36 18.75 -0.09
C LYS A 25 4.42 17.23 -0.27
N GLN A 26 3.42 16.51 0.24
CA GLN A 26 3.29 15.06 0.04
C GLN A 26 3.24 14.69 -1.45
N ALA A 27 2.45 15.42 -2.24
CA ALA A 27 2.35 15.21 -3.69
C ALA A 27 3.68 15.49 -4.40
N GLU A 28 4.38 16.54 -4.00
CA GLU A 28 5.69 16.92 -4.54
C GLU A 28 6.76 15.87 -4.24
N ASP A 29 6.88 15.42 -2.99
CA ASP A 29 7.84 14.37 -2.59
C ASP A 29 7.56 13.06 -3.35
N THR A 30 6.29 12.73 -3.56
CA THR A 30 5.87 11.56 -4.33
C THR A 30 6.22 11.68 -5.80
N ALA A 31 6.01 12.85 -6.42
CA ALA A 31 6.36 13.07 -7.81
C ALA A 31 7.87 12.97 -8.06
N ARG A 32 8.70 13.50 -7.16
CA ARG A 32 10.16 13.35 -7.19
C ARG A 32 10.57 11.90 -7.09
N PHE A 33 9.99 11.15 -6.15
CA PHE A 33 10.31 9.75 -5.98
C PHE A 33 9.95 8.92 -7.22
N ILE A 34 8.78 9.16 -7.83
CA ILE A 34 8.40 8.50 -9.08
C ILE A 34 9.38 8.85 -10.22
N SER A 35 9.79 10.11 -10.33
CA SER A 35 10.81 10.51 -11.30
C SER A 35 12.13 9.75 -11.09
N GLN A 36 12.57 9.60 -9.84
CA GLN A 36 13.76 8.80 -9.49
C GLN A 36 13.59 7.32 -9.88
N LEU A 37 12.40 6.73 -9.70
CA LEU A 37 12.14 5.35 -10.12
C LEU A 37 12.25 5.17 -11.63
N PHE A 38 11.75 6.12 -12.43
CA PHE A 38 11.94 6.12 -13.87
C PHE A 38 13.41 6.31 -14.26
N ALA A 39 14.09 7.30 -13.67
CA ALA A 39 15.50 7.57 -13.94
C ALA A 39 16.42 6.40 -13.60
N ALA A 40 16.09 5.64 -12.54
CA ALA A 40 16.82 4.45 -12.13
C ALA A 40 16.42 3.17 -12.91
N GLY A 41 15.57 3.27 -13.93
CA GLY A 41 15.11 2.12 -14.73
C GLY A 41 14.29 1.10 -13.93
N LYS A 42 13.67 1.51 -12.81
CA LYS A 42 12.83 0.63 -11.96
C LYS A 42 11.39 0.52 -12.46
N LEU A 43 11.02 1.36 -13.43
CA LEU A 43 9.74 1.39 -14.12
C LEU A 43 9.99 1.46 -15.64
N PRO A 44 9.11 0.85 -16.46
CA PRO A 44 9.13 1.01 -17.91
C PRO A 44 9.20 2.48 -18.37
N SER A 45 9.89 2.74 -19.48
CA SER A 45 10.09 4.09 -20.00
C SER A 45 8.84 4.69 -20.65
N LYS A 46 8.01 3.86 -21.31
CA LYS A 46 6.69 4.23 -21.82
C LYS A 46 5.77 4.49 -20.63
N ARG A 47 5.20 5.69 -20.55
CA ARG A 47 4.51 6.16 -19.35
C ARG A 47 3.36 7.10 -19.68
N ALA A 48 2.28 6.98 -18.93
CA ALA A 48 1.14 7.89 -18.97
C ALA A 48 0.63 8.17 -17.56
N LEU A 49 -0.08 9.27 -17.40
CA LEU A 49 -0.72 9.71 -16.17
C LEU A 49 -2.22 9.77 -16.40
N LEU A 50 -2.99 9.04 -15.60
CA LEU A 50 -4.44 9.14 -15.55
C LEU A 50 -4.86 9.62 -14.17
N HIS A 51 -5.71 10.63 -14.08
CA HIS A 51 -6.18 11.11 -12.78
C HIS A 51 -7.68 11.33 -12.70
N SER A 52 -8.21 11.25 -11.47
CA SER A 52 -9.56 11.71 -11.14
C SER A 52 -9.72 13.20 -11.44
N THR A 53 -10.92 13.61 -11.85
CA THR A 53 -11.28 15.01 -12.08
C THR A 53 -11.48 15.82 -10.79
N SER A 54 -11.66 15.16 -9.63
CA SER A 54 -11.70 15.84 -8.32
C SER A 54 -10.47 16.72 -8.10
N ARG A 55 -10.67 17.93 -7.55
CA ARG A 55 -9.63 18.97 -7.42
C ARG A 55 -8.35 18.49 -6.73
N ARG A 56 -8.46 17.89 -5.54
CA ARG A 56 -7.32 17.28 -4.82
C ARG A 56 -6.51 16.27 -5.64
N ALA A 57 -7.16 15.48 -6.50
CA ALA A 57 -6.48 14.52 -7.35
C ALA A 57 -5.77 15.22 -8.52
N ARG A 58 -6.42 16.23 -9.14
CA ARG A 58 -5.80 17.07 -10.17
C ARG A 58 -4.57 17.81 -9.64
N GLU A 59 -4.67 18.43 -8.47
CA GLU A 59 -3.56 19.16 -7.85
C GLU A 59 -2.40 18.23 -7.44
N THR A 60 -2.70 16.99 -7.05
CA THR A 60 -1.68 15.96 -6.80
C THR A 60 -1.02 15.54 -8.12
N ALA A 61 -1.82 15.24 -9.15
CA ALA A 61 -1.35 14.80 -10.46
C ALA A 61 -0.51 15.87 -11.17
N ALA A 62 -0.83 17.16 -11.00
CA ALA A 62 -0.11 18.28 -11.58
C ALA A 62 1.36 18.37 -11.15
N LYS A 63 1.78 17.69 -10.08
CA LYS A 63 3.18 17.62 -9.67
C LYS A 63 4.03 16.72 -10.58
N LEU A 64 3.44 15.67 -11.17
CA LEU A 64 4.20 14.69 -11.95
C LEU A 64 4.81 15.24 -13.24
N PRO A 65 4.08 15.98 -14.10
CA PRO A 65 4.64 16.53 -15.33
C PRO A 65 5.79 17.53 -15.11
N VAL A 66 5.93 18.07 -13.90
CA VAL A 66 7.07 18.94 -13.52
C VAL A 66 8.37 18.14 -13.39
N HIS A 67 8.30 16.89 -12.94
CA HIS A 67 9.45 16.03 -12.66
C HIS A 67 9.67 14.94 -13.70
N VAL A 68 8.66 14.65 -14.52
CA VAL A 68 8.65 13.56 -15.50
C VAL A 68 8.27 14.12 -16.86
N GLN A 69 9.26 14.23 -17.74
CA GLN A 69 9.08 14.69 -19.12
C GLN A 69 8.35 13.63 -19.98
N ASP A 70 7.75 14.08 -21.08
CA ASP A 70 7.05 13.26 -22.06
C ASP A 70 5.92 12.38 -21.48
N LEU A 71 5.27 12.89 -20.44
CA LEU A 71 4.16 12.20 -19.77
C LEU A 71 2.84 12.58 -20.44
N GLU A 72 2.20 11.62 -21.12
CA GLU A 72 0.84 11.81 -21.59
C GLU A 72 -0.12 11.90 -20.40
N VAL A 73 -0.99 12.92 -20.37
CA VAL A 73 -1.89 13.18 -19.24
C VAL A 73 -3.35 13.08 -19.66
N TRP A 74 -4.07 12.16 -19.02
CA TRP A 74 -5.50 11.94 -19.16
C TRP A 74 -6.23 12.16 -17.84
N ASN A 75 -7.53 12.37 -17.93
CA ASN A 75 -8.40 12.43 -16.77
C ASN A 75 -9.75 11.76 -17.05
N ALA A 76 -10.41 11.27 -16.00
CA ALA A 76 -11.70 10.61 -16.11
C ALA A 76 -12.56 10.81 -14.86
N ASP A 77 -13.84 11.11 -15.07
CA ASP A 77 -14.84 11.20 -13.98
C ASP A 77 -15.11 9.86 -13.31
N LEU A 78 -14.87 8.76 -14.01
CA LEU A 78 -15.03 7.40 -13.49
C LEU A 78 -14.10 7.13 -12.28
N LEU A 79 -12.98 7.85 -12.20
CA LEU A 79 -12.02 7.79 -11.10
C LEU A 79 -12.36 8.67 -9.90
N ARG A 80 -13.43 9.48 -9.95
CA ARG A 80 -13.86 10.28 -8.80
C ARG A 80 -14.12 9.39 -7.58
N GLU A 81 -14.14 10.01 -6.41
CA GLU A 81 -14.38 9.27 -5.17
C GLU A 81 -15.75 8.58 -5.22
N THR A 82 -15.79 7.29 -4.86
CA THR A 82 -17.00 6.46 -4.85
C THR A 82 -17.05 5.67 -3.57
N ASP A 83 -18.24 5.37 -3.08
CA ASP A 83 -18.41 4.27 -2.13
C ASP A 83 -18.62 2.97 -2.92
N PRO A 84 -17.64 2.05 -2.97
CA PRO A 84 -17.78 0.81 -3.70
C PRO A 84 -18.81 -0.14 -3.09
N THR A 85 -19.20 0.02 -1.81
CA THR A 85 -20.27 -0.79 -1.21
C THR A 85 -21.63 -0.44 -1.82
N ASN A 86 -21.86 0.85 -2.08
CA ASN A 86 -23.10 1.34 -2.69
C ASN A 86 -23.05 1.37 -4.22
N LYS A 87 -21.86 1.52 -4.81
CA LYS A 87 -21.67 1.64 -6.27
C LYS A 87 -20.55 0.71 -6.78
N PRO A 88 -20.67 -0.62 -6.60
CA PRO A 88 -19.61 -1.57 -6.97
C PRO A 88 -19.36 -1.59 -8.48
N PHE A 89 -20.40 -1.45 -9.31
CA PHE A 89 -20.27 -1.52 -10.77
C PHE A 89 -19.41 -0.40 -11.36
N ARG A 90 -19.39 0.80 -10.75
CA ARG A 90 -18.49 1.87 -11.22
C ARG A 90 -17.03 1.52 -10.97
N ALA A 91 -16.73 0.99 -9.79
CA ALA A 91 -15.38 0.59 -9.43
C ALA A 91 -14.92 -0.63 -10.25
N GLU A 92 -15.83 -1.57 -10.54
CA GLU A 92 -15.54 -2.71 -11.42
C GLU A 92 -15.33 -2.28 -12.88
N ASP A 93 -16.09 -1.31 -13.40
CA ASP A 93 -15.86 -0.76 -14.74
C ASP A 93 -14.48 -0.11 -14.87
N VAL A 94 -14.05 0.65 -13.86
CA VAL A 94 -12.66 1.15 -13.80
C VAL A 94 -11.66 0.00 -13.80
N PHE A 95 -11.86 -1.01 -12.95
CA PHE A 95 -10.96 -2.14 -12.86
C PHE A 95 -10.82 -2.87 -14.21
N ASN A 96 -11.93 -3.18 -14.87
CA ASN A 96 -11.96 -3.89 -16.15
C ASN A 96 -11.28 -3.10 -17.28
N ARG A 97 -11.38 -1.76 -17.26
CA ARG A 97 -10.73 -0.90 -18.26
C ARG A 97 -9.23 -0.76 -18.04
N LEU A 98 -8.77 -0.75 -16.79
CA LEU A 98 -7.38 -0.43 -16.45
C LEU A 98 -6.50 -1.67 -16.24
N PHE A 99 -7.06 -2.80 -15.83
CA PHE A 99 -6.32 -4.05 -15.55
C PHE A 99 -6.46 -5.05 -16.70
N VAL A 100 -6.32 -4.56 -17.92
CA VAL A 100 -6.30 -5.38 -19.14
C VAL A 100 -4.96 -6.11 -19.26
N THR A 101 -4.97 -7.27 -19.91
CA THR A 101 -3.74 -8.04 -20.17
C THR A 101 -2.97 -7.35 -21.30
N PRO A 102 -1.72 -6.91 -21.08
CA PRO A 102 -0.92 -6.31 -22.13
C PRO A 102 -0.45 -7.37 -23.15
N GLU A 103 -0.18 -6.92 -24.37
CA GLU A 103 0.51 -7.73 -25.37
C GLU A 103 1.94 -8.07 -24.91
N ALA A 104 2.50 -9.20 -25.37
CA ALA A 104 3.78 -9.71 -24.87
C ALA A 104 4.98 -8.77 -25.09
N SER A 105 4.93 -7.91 -26.12
CA SER A 105 5.97 -6.92 -26.44
C SER A 105 5.79 -5.59 -25.71
N ASP A 106 4.65 -5.36 -25.08
CA ASP A 106 4.29 -4.06 -24.50
C ASP A 106 4.74 -3.98 -23.05
N SER A 107 5.47 -2.92 -22.73
CA SER A 107 5.89 -2.59 -21.37
C SER A 107 5.71 -1.10 -21.14
N ASP A 108 4.74 -0.75 -20.32
CA ASP A 108 4.43 0.62 -19.97
C ASP A 108 4.11 0.80 -18.48
N THR A 109 3.98 2.05 -18.07
CA THR A 109 3.58 2.44 -16.72
C THR A 109 2.44 3.43 -16.80
N LEU A 110 1.26 3.01 -16.31
CA LEU A 110 0.15 3.92 -16.06
C LEU A 110 0.16 4.40 -14.61
N VAL A 111 0.49 5.67 -14.41
CA VAL A 111 0.40 6.32 -13.11
C VAL A 111 -1.02 6.81 -12.89
N ILE A 112 -1.76 6.19 -11.96
CA ILE A 112 -3.15 6.56 -11.66
C ILE A 112 -3.19 7.40 -10.39
N VAL A 113 -3.77 8.60 -10.41
CA VAL A 113 -4.00 9.43 -9.20
C VAL A 113 -5.49 9.49 -8.86
N ALA A 114 -5.87 8.92 -7.72
CA ALA A 114 -7.28 8.76 -7.32
C ALA A 114 -7.44 8.79 -5.79
N HIS A 115 -8.44 8.05 -5.28
CA HIS A 115 -8.92 8.12 -3.89
C HIS A 115 -8.74 6.80 -3.17
N ASN A 116 -8.80 6.83 -1.84
CA ASN A 116 -8.58 5.65 -0.98
C ASN A 116 -9.47 4.46 -1.40
N ASN A 117 -10.77 4.70 -1.48
CA ASN A 117 -11.77 3.68 -1.76
C ASN A 117 -11.60 2.99 -3.11
N ILE A 118 -11.45 3.75 -4.19
CA ILE A 118 -11.34 3.16 -5.54
C ILE A 118 -9.99 2.46 -5.74
N ILE A 119 -8.91 2.95 -5.12
CA ILE A 119 -7.60 2.29 -5.16
C ILE A 119 -7.66 0.97 -4.39
N LEU A 120 -8.25 0.96 -3.20
CA LEU A 120 -8.41 -0.27 -2.43
C LEU A 120 -9.27 -1.29 -3.16
N TYR A 121 -10.36 -0.85 -3.81
CA TYR A 121 -11.18 -1.73 -4.64
C TYR A 121 -10.34 -2.38 -5.75
N MET A 122 -9.66 -1.57 -6.57
CA MET A 122 -8.81 -2.06 -7.67
C MET A 122 -7.71 -3.00 -7.18
N LEU A 123 -7.09 -2.68 -6.04
CA LEU A 123 -6.07 -3.52 -5.41
C LEU A 123 -6.63 -4.89 -5.00
N MET A 124 -7.78 -4.91 -4.32
CA MET A 124 -8.42 -6.17 -3.91
C MET A 124 -8.81 -7.02 -5.12
N ARG A 125 -9.37 -6.39 -6.15
CA ARG A 125 -9.72 -7.07 -7.41
C ARG A 125 -8.47 -7.63 -8.11
N ALA A 126 -7.38 -6.87 -8.15
CA ALA A 126 -6.10 -7.33 -8.68
C ALA A 126 -5.54 -8.53 -7.90
N ALA A 127 -5.80 -8.60 -6.60
CA ALA A 127 -5.44 -9.74 -5.75
C ALA A 127 -6.41 -10.95 -5.86
N GLY A 128 -7.39 -10.90 -6.76
CA GLY A 128 -8.36 -11.98 -6.96
C GLY A 128 -9.52 -12.00 -5.95
N VAL A 129 -9.68 -10.96 -5.14
CA VAL A 129 -10.79 -10.84 -4.20
C VAL A 129 -12.09 -10.61 -4.98
N PRO A 130 -13.19 -11.34 -4.68
CA PRO A 130 -14.50 -11.12 -5.30
C PRO A 130 -15.05 -9.71 -5.09
N ILE A 131 -15.93 -9.26 -5.98
CA ILE A 131 -16.48 -7.90 -6.03
C ILE A 131 -17.08 -7.48 -4.68
N GLU A 132 -17.86 -8.35 -4.04
CA GLU A 132 -18.58 -8.04 -2.80
C GLU A 132 -17.62 -7.77 -1.64
N ARG A 133 -16.52 -8.55 -1.57
CA ARG A 133 -15.49 -8.38 -0.53
C ARG A 133 -14.57 -7.21 -0.85
N ALA A 134 -14.20 -7.03 -2.12
CA ALA A 134 -13.42 -5.88 -2.56
C ALA A 134 -14.15 -4.56 -2.27
N ALA A 135 -15.47 -4.54 -2.43
CA ALA A 135 -16.31 -3.40 -2.13
C ALA A 135 -16.24 -2.95 -0.66
N GLN A 136 -15.99 -3.89 0.27
CA GLN A 136 -15.91 -3.61 1.71
C GLN A 136 -14.52 -3.14 2.16
N ALA A 137 -13.47 -3.29 1.35
CA ALA A 137 -12.09 -3.08 1.79
C ALA A 137 -11.82 -1.66 2.30
N TRP A 138 -12.48 -0.64 1.76
CA TRP A 138 -12.28 0.74 2.18
C TRP A 138 -12.79 1.06 3.58
N THR A 139 -13.68 0.24 4.15
CA THR A 139 -14.11 0.39 5.55
C THR A 139 -13.09 -0.21 6.52
N LEU A 140 -12.26 -1.12 6.03
CA LEU A 140 -11.25 -1.84 6.80
C LEU A 140 -9.86 -1.20 6.69
N PHE A 141 -9.52 -0.64 5.52
CA PHE A 141 -8.18 -0.15 5.21
C PHE A 141 -8.17 1.33 4.81
N HIS A 142 -7.10 2.02 5.22
CA HIS A 142 -6.86 3.41 4.84
C HIS A 142 -5.41 3.53 4.34
N LEU A 143 -5.25 3.82 3.05
CA LEU A 143 -3.97 4.16 2.44
C LEU A 143 -3.52 5.54 2.94
N ARG A 144 -2.22 5.79 3.10
CA ARG A 144 -1.72 7.13 3.47
C ARG A 144 -1.91 8.11 2.31
N HIS A 145 -2.01 9.41 2.60
CA HIS A 145 -2.01 10.42 1.54
C HIS A 145 -0.72 10.38 0.71
N ALA A 146 -0.87 10.61 -0.59
CA ALA A 146 0.22 10.51 -1.59
C ALA A 146 1.00 9.18 -1.57
N SER A 147 0.44 8.13 -0.97
CA SER A 147 1.07 6.81 -0.99
C SER A 147 0.96 6.11 -2.33
N ILE A 148 1.90 5.22 -2.61
CA ILE A 148 2.01 4.46 -3.85
C ILE A 148 1.60 3.01 -3.62
N THR A 149 0.57 2.58 -4.32
CA THR A 149 0.19 1.18 -4.49
C THR A 149 0.55 0.75 -5.92
N ARG A 150 1.41 -0.27 -6.05
CA ARG A 150 1.92 -0.78 -7.33
C ARG A 150 1.43 -2.21 -7.57
N VAL A 151 0.86 -2.42 -8.75
CA VAL A 151 0.51 -3.73 -9.28
C VAL A 151 1.14 -3.86 -10.65
N ASP A 152 1.85 -4.96 -10.89
CA ASP A 152 2.41 -5.31 -12.18
C ASP A 152 1.48 -6.32 -12.86
N VAL A 153 1.12 -6.09 -14.12
CA VAL A 153 0.26 -6.99 -14.91
C VAL A 153 1.12 -7.61 -16.01
N SER A 154 1.21 -8.94 -16.04
CA SER A 154 1.95 -9.66 -17.08
C SER A 154 1.10 -9.90 -18.31
N SER A 155 1.74 -10.22 -19.43
CA SER A 155 1.07 -10.64 -20.68
C SER A 155 0.31 -11.96 -20.58
N LEU A 156 0.46 -12.70 -19.48
CA LEU A 156 -0.36 -13.87 -19.16
C LEU A 156 -1.61 -13.50 -18.35
N GLY A 157 -1.83 -12.21 -18.10
CA GLY A 157 -2.91 -11.70 -17.26
C GLY A 157 -2.67 -11.92 -15.77
N THR A 158 -1.46 -12.32 -15.35
CA THR A 158 -1.11 -12.43 -13.93
C THR A 158 -0.93 -11.04 -13.35
N LYS A 159 -1.61 -10.76 -12.23
CA LYS A 159 -1.47 -9.50 -11.48
C LYS A 159 -0.62 -9.74 -10.25
N LYS A 160 0.50 -9.03 -10.14
CA LYS A 160 1.40 -9.10 -9.00
C LYS A 160 1.32 -7.81 -8.21
N VAL A 161 0.87 -7.89 -6.97
CA VAL A 161 0.93 -6.75 -6.05
C VAL A 161 2.38 -6.58 -5.57
N VAL A 162 2.97 -5.43 -5.89
CA VAL A 162 4.38 -5.12 -5.57
C VAL A 162 4.48 -4.25 -4.33
N SER A 163 3.59 -3.27 -4.20
CA SER A 163 3.50 -2.43 -3.01
C SER A 163 2.06 -2.03 -2.78
N ILE A 164 1.72 -1.79 -1.53
CA ILE A 164 0.47 -1.16 -1.13
C ILE A 164 0.86 0.00 -0.24
N GLY A 165 0.13 1.11 -0.32
CA GLY A 165 0.23 2.21 0.65
C GLY A 165 1.63 2.79 0.89
N ALA A 166 2.62 2.54 0.03
CA ALA A 166 4.03 2.85 0.30
C ALA A 166 4.24 4.36 0.36
N SER A 167 4.82 4.83 1.45
CA SER A 167 5.00 6.26 1.73
C SER A 167 6.37 6.58 2.33
N ALA A 168 7.34 5.67 2.23
CA ALA A 168 8.67 5.84 2.82
C ALA A 168 9.45 7.02 2.19
N HIS A 169 9.04 7.47 0.99
CA HIS A 169 9.57 8.65 0.33
C HIS A 169 9.04 9.98 0.91
N ILE A 170 8.04 9.92 1.79
CA ILE A 170 7.48 11.06 2.50
C ILE A 170 8.07 11.05 3.90
N ALA A 171 8.53 12.21 4.38
CA ALA A 171 9.04 12.33 5.75
C ALA A 171 7.99 11.86 6.77
N ASP A 172 8.40 11.18 7.84
CA ASP A 172 7.48 10.62 8.85
C ASP A 172 6.56 11.67 9.48
N THR A 173 7.08 12.89 9.68
CA THR A 173 6.30 14.04 10.19
C THR A 173 5.24 14.51 9.20
N ALA A 174 5.31 14.07 7.95
CA ALA A 174 4.41 14.42 6.90
C ALA A 174 3.40 13.33 6.51
N ILE A 175 3.46 12.16 7.13
CA ILE A 175 2.51 11.08 6.86
C ILE A 175 1.16 11.37 7.52
N THR A 176 0.08 11.29 6.75
CA THR A 176 -1.32 11.49 7.22
C THR A 176 -2.26 10.53 6.51
N TRP A 177 -3.44 10.29 7.09
CA TRP A 177 -4.45 9.41 6.50
C TRP A 177 -5.82 10.08 6.38
N LYS A 178 -6.17 11.01 7.28
CA LYS A 178 -7.45 11.70 7.21
C LYS A 178 -7.29 13.10 6.65
N ASN A 179 -8.26 13.46 5.82
CA ASN A 179 -8.41 14.83 5.38
C ASN A 179 -8.88 15.68 6.56
N VAL A 180 -8.51 16.94 6.55
CA VAL A 180 -8.83 17.86 7.66
C VAL A 180 -10.16 18.57 7.42
N THR A 181 -10.83 18.95 8.50
CA THR A 181 -12.03 19.80 8.51
C THR A 181 -11.69 21.10 9.24
N GLY A 182 -12.03 22.26 8.70
CA GLY A 182 -11.76 23.57 9.30
C GLY A 182 -11.42 24.66 8.26
N ALA A 183 -11.78 25.91 8.55
CA ALA A 183 -11.67 27.07 7.65
C ALA A 183 -10.25 27.53 7.34
N ASP A 184 -9.25 26.86 7.90
CA ASP A 184 -7.90 27.40 7.91
C ASP A 184 -6.87 26.40 7.38
N MET A 185 -6.66 26.49 6.05
CA MET A 185 -5.53 25.92 5.32
C MET A 185 -4.16 26.35 5.88
N SER A 186 -4.11 27.41 6.71
CA SER A 186 -2.91 27.94 7.36
C SER A 186 -2.77 27.54 8.85
N ALA A 187 -3.84 27.08 9.51
CA ALA A 187 -3.81 26.69 10.93
C ALA A 187 -3.22 25.30 11.17
N TRP A 188 -3.18 24.42 10.16
CA TRP A 188 -2.55 23.12 10.34
C TRP A 188 -1.01 23.26 10.31
N LYS A 189 -0.44 23.64 11.46
CA LYS A 189 1.01 23.83 11.69
C LYS A 189 1.81 22.52 11.76
N GLY A 190 1.30 21.46 11.14
CA GLY A 190 1.79 20.10 11.36
C GLY A 190 1.31 19.58 12.70
N GLY A 191 0.24 18.78 12.68
CA GLY A 191 0.06 17.81 13.76
C GLY A 191 1.25 16.86 13.70
N GLY A 192 1.80 16.48 14.86
CA GLY A 192 2.70 15.32 14.92
C GLY A 192 2.05 14.11 14.22
N PRO A 193 2.82 13.11 13.78
CA PRO A 193 2.33 12.00 12.95
C PRO A 193 0.97 11.50 13.46
N GLU A 194 -0.07 11.59 12.62
CA GLU A 194 -1.41 11.15 12.99
C GLU A 194 -1.35 9.67 13.34
N ARG A 195 -1.37 9.34 14.64
CA ARG A 195 -1.40 7.94 15.07
C ARG A 195 -2.81 7.41 14.83
N HIS A 196 -3.03 6.81 13.67
CA HIS A 196 -4.19 5.98 13.45
C HIS A 196 -4.10 4.75 14.36
N LYS A 197 -4.78 4.83 15.50
CA LYS A 197 -5.05 3.67 16.33
C LYS A 197 -6.13 2.84 15.63
N PHE A 198 -5.72 1.98 14.71
CA PHE A 198 -6.59 0.92 14.21
C PHE A 198 -6.95 0.03 15.41
N GLY A 199 -8.25 -0.10 15.68
CA GLY A 199 -8.76 -1.21 16.48
C GLY A 199 -8.68 -2.49 15.66
N GLY A 200 -8.53 -3.64 16.32
CA GLY A 200 -8.44 -4.93 15.65
C GLY A 200 -7.00 -5.41 15.41
N ARG A 201 -6.88 -6.45 14.59
CA ARG A 201 -5.62 -7.14 14.30
C ARG A 201 -4.92 -6.56 13.09
N MET A 202 -3.67 -6.17 13.26
CA MET A 202 -2.79 -5.80 12.16
C MET A 202 -1.97 -7.01 11.72
N LEU A 203 -1.96 -7.29 10.42
CA LEU A 203 -1.08 -8.30 9.82
C LEU A 203 0.07 -7.60 9.09
N VAL A 204 1.30 -8.02 9.39
CA VAL A 204 2.52 -7.53 8.75
C VAL A 204 3.20 -8.71 8.09
N LEU A 205 3.13 -8.75 6.77
CA LEU A 205 3.87 -9.74 6.00
C LEU A 205 5.30 -9.22 5.79
N VAL A 206 6.31 -10.04 6.04
CA VAL A 206 7.73 -9.72 5.90
C VAL A 206 8.34 -10.72 4.93
N ARG A 207 8.93 -10.19 3.87
CA ARG A 207 9.53 -10.99 2.82
C ARG A 207 11.03 -11.00 3.05
N GLN A 208 11.59 -12.18 3.19
CA GLN A 208 13.02 -12.41 3.23
C GLN A 208 13.49 -12.74 1.79
N ALA A 209 14.51 -12.02 1.31
CA ALA A 209 15.16 -12.40 0.06
C ALA A 209 15.82 -13.78 0.24
N GLY A 210 15.72 -14.64 -0.76
CA GLY A 210 16.38 -15.95 -0.70
C GLY A 210 17.88 -15.77 -0.48
N GLY A 211 18.47 -16.59 0.40
CA GLY A 211 19.82 -16.38 0.93
C GLY A 211 20.92 -16.34 -0.14
N GLN A 212 21.14 -15.17 -0.75
CA GLN A 212 22.22 -14.90 -1.68
C GLN A 212 23.18 -13.88 -1.05
N GLY A 213 24.41 -14.32 -0.82
CA GLY A 213 25.46 -13.52 -0.18
C GLY A 213 26.26 -14.31 0.86
N SER A 214 27.29 -13.68 1.39
CA SER A 214 28.05 -14.19 2.54
C SER A 214 27.22 -14.19 3.82
N GLY A 215 27.60 -15.02 4.81
CA GLY A 215 26.88 -15.09 6.09
C GLY A 215 26.78 -13.75 6.85
N ALA A 216 27.76 -12.87 6.65
CA ALA A 216 27.75 -11.52 7.23
C ALA A 216 26.70 -10.61 6.57
N GLU A 217 26.60 -10.64 5.24
CA GLU A 217 25.61 -9.88 4.48
C GLU A 217 24.18 -10.32 4.81
N ILE A 218 23.97 -11.63 4.91
CA ILE A 218 22.67 -12.21 5.31
C ILE A 218 22.31 -11.73 6.73
N SER A 219 23.24 -11.79 7.68
CA SER A 219 23.02 -11.34 9.06
C SER A 219 22.69 -9.84 9.13
N GLN A 220 23.36 -9.01 8.33
CA GLN A 220 23.09 -7.57 8.25
C GLN A 220 21.72 -7.28 7.65
N GLN A 221 21.31 -8.01 6.59
CA GLN A 221 19.98 -7.91 6.01
C GLN A 221 18.89 -8.27 7.02
N ILE A 222 19.05 -9.39 7.73
CA ILE A 222 18.14 -9.82 8.80
C ILE A 222 17.96 -8.73 9.85
N GLN A 223 19.07 -8.15 10.31
CA GLN A 223 19.04 -7.12 11.34
C GLN A 223 18.37 -5.83 10.84
N SER A 224 18.66 -5.42 9.60
CA SER A 224 18.03 -4.27 8.95
C SER A 224 16.52 -4.43 8.82
N VAL A 225 16.06 -5.62 8.39
CA VAL A 225 14.62 -5.94 8.33
C VAL A 225 14.00 -5.85 9.73
N ALA A 226 14.63 -6.45 10.75
CA ALA A 226 14.12 -6.43 12.11
C ALA A 226 13.99 -5.01 12.69
N ASP A 227 14.99 -4.15 12.45
CA ASP A 227 14.98 -2.75 12.89
C ASP A 227 13.92 -1.94 12.14
N HIS A 228 13.79 -2.16 10.83
CA HIS A 228 12.76 -1.51 10.02
C HIS A 228 11.35 -1.86 10.53
N VAL A 229 11.05 -3.14 10.76
CA VAL A 229 9.75 -3.57 11.30
C VAL A 229 9.54 -3.01 12.72
N LYS A 230 10.58 -2.96 13.56
CA LYS A 230 10.46 -2.35 14.88
C LYS A 230 10.08 -0.87 14.81
N SER A 231 10.64 -0.12 13.85
CA SER A 231 10.29 1.29 13.65
C SER A 231 8.77 1.50 13.44
N LEU A 232 8.09 0.53 12.80
CA LEU A 232 6.64 0.57 12.56
C LEU A 232 5.81 0.63 13.85
N SER A 233 6.34 0.17 14.99
CA SER A 233 5.65 0.24 16.29
C SER A 233 5.51 1.67 16.84
N GLY A 234 6.35 2.60 16.39
CA GLY A 234 6.26 4.01 16.80
C GLY A 234 5.01 4.73 16.26
N TYR A 235 4.40 4.20 15.20
CA TYR A 235 3.33 4.89 14.47
C TYR A 235 2.16 4.00 14.06
N MET A 236 2.35 2.69 13.86
CA MET A 236 1.38 1.81 13.18
C MET A 236 1.09 0.49 13.83
N MET A 237 2.02 -0.13 14.53
CA MET A 237 1.83 -1.45 15.14
C MET A 237 1.55 -1.35 16.64
N SER A 238 0.98 -2.40 17.21
CA SER A 238 0.95 -2.56 18.66
C SER A 238 2.37 -2.70 19.19
N GLY A 239 2.60 -2.27 20.44
CA GLY A 239 3.86 -2.55 21.13
C GLY A 239 4.08 -4.05 21.39
N LYS A 240 3.01 -4.85 21.29
CA LYS A 240 3.00 -6.31 21.38
C LYS A 240 2.76 -6.90 19.99
N ALA A 241 3.61 -7.82 19.55
CA ALA A 241 3.45 -8.51 18.28
C ALA A 241 3.66 -10.02 18.46
N VAL A 242 2.87 -10.82 17.76
CA VAL A 242 3.12 -12.24 17.53
C VAL A 242 3.96 -12.33 16.25
N VAL A 243 5.08 -13.05 16.29
CA VAL A 243 5.91 -13.28 15.09
C VAL A 243 5.75 -14.73 14.71
N ALA A 244 5.52 -15.00 13.43
CA ALA A 244 5.46 -16.33 12.88
C ALA A 244 6.28 -16.43 11.58
N SER A 245 6.85 -17.59 11.26
CA SER A 245 7.65 -17.78 10.03
C SER A 245 7.58 -19.17 9.41
N THR A 246 7.82 -19.25 8.10
CA THR A 246 8.08 -20.53 7.42
C THR A 246 9.38 -21.12 7.96
N SER A 247 9.63 -22.42 7.75
CA SER A 247 10.87 -23.06 8.20
C SER A 247 12.13 -22.36 7.67
N SER A 248 12.05 -21.84 6.45
CA SER A 248 13.14 -21.17 5.76
C SER A 248 13.42 -19.73 6.26
N ALA A 249 12.49 -19.11 6.98
CA ALA A 249 12.59 -17.72 7.45
C ALA A 249 12.79 -17.56 8.97
N GLN A 250 13.15 -18.65 9.66
CA GLN A 250 13.24 -18.71 11.13
C GLN A 250 14.22 -17.69 11.74
N SER A 251 15.39 -17.50 11.12
CA SER A 251 16.41 -16.58 11.65
C SER A 251 15.92 -15.13 11.65
N THR A 252 15.19 -14.72 10.61
CA THR A 252 14.58 -13.39 10.54
C THR A 252 13.46 -13.24 11.56
N ALA A 253 12.61 -14.26 11.73
CA ALA A 253 11.59 -14.25 12.77
C ALA A 253 12.16 -14.18 14.18
N ALA A 254 13.26 -14.87 14.48
CA ALA A 254 13.93 -14.80 15.78
C ALA A 254 14.45 -13.38 16.07
N ALA A 255 15.11 -12.75 15.08
CA ALA A 255 15.58 -11.37 15.21
C ALA A 255 14.42 -10.38 15.46
N LEU A 256 13.31 -10.54 14.73
CA LEU A 256 12.09 -9.75 14.92
C LEU A 256 11.47 -9.96 16.30
N ALA A 257 11.28 -11.21 16.72
CA ALA A 257 10.67 -11.57 17.99
C ALA A 257 11.44 -10.96 19.18
N GLY A 258 12.78 -10.93 19.09
CA GLY A 258 13.65 -10.23 20.04
C GLY A 258 13.35 -8.72 20.19
N LYS A 259 12.90 -8.03 19.13
CA LYS A 259 12.53 -6.61 19.17
C LYS A 259 11.18 -6.35 19.86
N PHE A 260 10.32 -7.36 19.97
CA PHE A 260 8.98 -7.26 20.56
C PHE A 260 8.84 -8.00 21.89
N LYS A 261 9.92 -8.61 22.41
CA LYS A 261 9.88 -9.54 23.57
C LYS A 261 8.84 -10.65 23.37
N ALA A 262 8.71 -11.12 22.14
CA ALA A 262 7.81 -12.20 21.77
C ALA A 262 8.63 -13.48 21.53
N VAL A 263 7.96 -14.64 21.57
CA VAL A 263 8.54 -15.89 21.11
C VAL A 263 8.07 -16.11 19.67
N PRO A 264 8.97 -16.36 18.70
CA PRO A 264 8.57 -16.66 17.33
C PRO A 264 7.82 -17.99 17.30
N GLN A 265 6.69 -18.04 16.60
CA GLN A 265 5.92 -19.24 16.34
C GLN A 265 6.30 -19.80 14.96
N LEU A 266 6.40 -21.11 14.82
CA LEU A 266 6.70 -21.74 13.54
C LEU A 266 5.39 -21.97 12.78
N PHE A 267 5.36 -21.59 11.50
CA PHE A 267 4.34 -22.08 10.60
C PHE A 267 4.66 -23.54 10.25
N PRO A 268 3.63 -24.41 10.15
CA PRO A 268 3.74 -25.55 9.27
C PRO A 268 3.97 -25.02 7.85
N ASP A 269 4.93 -25.59 7.11
CA ASP A 269 5.25 -25.19 5.73
C ASP A 269 4.05 -25.36 4.75
N SER A 270 2.95 -25.89 5.25
CA SER A 270 1.73 -26.23 4.53
C SER A 270 0.51 -25.39 4.92
N ILE A 271 0.65 -24.09 5.19
CA ILE A 271 -0.53 -23.19 5.28
C ILE A 271 -1.45 -23.30 4.05
N ALA A 272 -0.88 -23.59 2.87
CA ALA A 272 -1.64 -23.89 1.67
C ALA A 272 -2.48 -25.18 1.77
N GLU A 273 -2.02 -26.17 2.54
CA GLU A 273 -2.73 -27.44 2.80
C GLU A 273 -3.73 -27.31 3.96
N HIS A 274 -3.52 -26.35 4.87
CA HIS A 274 -4.38 -26.09 6.03
C HIS A 274 -4.78 -24.60 6.19
N PRO A 275 -5.48 -24.02 5.20
CA PRO A 275 -5.81 -22.60 5.17
C PRO A 275 -6.72 -22.16 6.33
N GLU A 276 -7.58 -23.05 6.82
CA GLU A 276 -8.48 -22.77 7.95
C GLU A 276 -7.74 -22.65 9.29
N ALA A 277 -6.71 -23.48 9.52
CA ALA A 277 -5.88 -23.38 10.72
C ALA A 277 -5.09 -22.06 10.73
N GLY A 278 -4.55 -21.66 9.57
CA GLY A 278 -3.93 -20.35 9.38
C GLY A 278 -4.92 -19.20 9.61
N PHE A 279 -6.15 -19.32 9.09
CA PHE A 279 -7.21 -18.35 9.31
C PHE A 279 -7.56 -18.18 10.79
N LEU A 280 -7.81 -19.28 11.50
CA LEU A 280 -8.18 -19.24 12.92
C LEU A 280 -7.04 -18.75 13.81
N GLN A 281 -5.80 -19.11 13.51
CA GLN A 281 -4.65 -18.71 14.31
C GLN A 281 -4.31 -17.21 14.12
N PHE A 282 -4.41 -16.68 12.90
CA PHE A 282 -3.87 -15.35 12.56
C PHE A 282 -4.90 -14.33 12.09
N PHE A 283 -6.04 -14.76 11.57
CA PHE A 283 -7.06 -13.87 11.00
C PHE A 283 -8.35 -13.79 11.84
N GLN A 284 -8.42 -14.52 12.95
CA GLN A 284 -9.48 -14.33 13.94
C GLN A 284 -9.45 -12.89 14.46
N ALA A 285 -10.62 -12.25 14.49
CA ALA A 285 -10.77 -10.94 15.10
C ALA A 285 -10.32 -11.01 16.56
N PRO A 286 -9.50 -10.05 17.04
CA PRO A 286 -9.11 -10.03 18.43
C PRO A 286 -10.33 -9.75 19.31
N GLU A 287 -10.22 -10.06 20.60
CA GLU A 287 -11.24 -9.68 21.58
C GLU A 287 -11.55 -8.17 21.46
N GLU A 288 -12.81 -7.83 21.67
CA GLU A 288 -13.37 -6.52 21.34
C GLU A 288 -12.55 -5.37 21.96
N GLY A 289 -12.10 -4.43 21.12
CA GLY A 289 -11.28 -3.29 21.54
C GLY A 289 -9.78 -3.58 21.73
N SER A 290 -9.32 -4.83 21.60
CA SER A 290 -7.90 -5.17 21.65
C SER A 290 -7.19 -4.84 20.32
N ARG A 291 -5.92 -4.44 20.43
CA ARG A 291 -5.02 -4.19 19.30
C ARG A 291 -3.84 -5.15 19.38
N ASP A 292 -3.79 -6.08 18.44
CA ASP A 292 -2.67 -6.98 18.28
C ASP A 292 -2.03 -6.82 16.90
N THR A 293 -0.80 -7.32 16.79
CA THR A 293 -0.04 -7.32 15.55
C THR A 293 0.49 -8.72 15.34
N VAL A 294 0.24 -9.29 14.16
CA VAL A 294 0.81 -10.57 13.74
C VAL A 294 1.81 -10.26 12.63
N ILE A 295 3.05 -10.70 12.79
CA ILE A 295 4.13 -10.55 11.82
C ILE A 295 4.39 -11.93 11.22
N ILE A 296 4.27 -12.07 9.91
CA ILE A 296 4.49 -13.32 9.16
C ILE A 296 5.74 -13.16 8.33
N VAL A 297 6.75 -13.99 8.53
CA VAL A 297 8.00 -13.96 7.76
C VAL A 297 8.06 -15.17 6.82
N ALA A 298 8.30 -14.92 5.53
CA ALA A 298 8.44 -15.98 4.53
C ALA A 298 9.55 -15.66 3.52
N GLU A 299 10.17 -16.70 2.99
CA GLU A 299 11.15 -16.63 1.89
C GLU A 299 10.47 -16.84 0.54
N ASP A 300 11.10 -16.37 -0.55
CA ASP A 300 10.64 -16.69 -1.90
C ASP A 300 10.70 -18.20 -2.16
N GLY A 301 9.53 -18.83 -2.31
CA GLY A 301 9.46 -20.18 -2.88
C GLY A 301 9.88 -20.13 -4.35
N ILE A 302 11.09 -20.59 -4.68
CA ILE A 302 11.37 -21.08 -6.04
C ILE A 302 10.60 -22.39 -6.20
N LYS A 303 9.31 -22.27 -6.55
CA LYS A 303 8.51 -23.29 -7.23
C LYS A 303 7.15 -22.67 -7.58
N SER A 304 7.05 -22.29 -8.85
CA SER A 304 5.83 -22.15 -9.64
C SER A 304 4.52 -22.56 -8.93
N THR A 305 3.82 -21.62 -8.32
CA THR A 305 2.35 -21.63 -8.20
C THR A 305 1.83 -20.19 -8.08
N PRO A 306 0.65 -19.87 -8.66
CA PRO A 306 0.25 -18.50 -8.98
C PRO A 306 -0.60 -17.86 -7.88
N TYR A 307 -0.12 -17.79 -6.64
CA TYR A 307 -0.78 -17.02 -5.59
C TYR A 307 0.24 -16.25 -4.77
N ALA A 308 0.78 -15.18 -5.37
CA ALA A 308 1.61 -14.22 -4.67
C ALA A 308 0.72 -13.17 -3.98
N VAL A 309 0.38 -13.40 -2.71
CA VAL A 309 -0.12 -12.34 -1.83
C VAL A 309 1.09 -11.57 -1.31
N GLY A 310 1.37 -10.46 -1.99
CA GLY A 310 2.42 -9.51 -1.62
C GLY A 310 2.05 -8.66 -0.40
N ILE A 311 3.07 -8.13 0.25
CA ILE A 311 3.00 -7.36 1.49
C ILE A 311 2.21 -6.05 1.28
N LEU A 312 1.18 -5.89 2.11
CA LEU A 312 0.57 -4.61 2.44
C LEU A 312 1.58 -3.74 3.20
N GLN A 313 2.16 -2.71 2.56
CA GLN A 313 2.84 -1.60 3.27
C GLN A 313 1.89 -0.42 3.48
#